data_AF-A0A968LFL0-F1
#
_entry.id   AF-A0A968LFL0-F1
#
_cell.length_a   1.000
_cell.length_b   1.000
_cell.length_c   1.000
_cell.angle_alpha   90.00
_cell.angle_beta   90.00
_cell.angle_gamma   90.00
#
_symmetry.space_group_name_H-M   'P 1'
#
loop_
_entity.id
_entity.type
_entity.pdbx_description
1 polymer ?
#
loop_
_entity_poly.entity_id
_entity_poly.type
_entity_poly.pdbx_seq_one_letter_code
_entity_poly.pdbx_strand_id
1 'polypeptide(L)' 'MTRKIIRTDQAPAPVGPYNQAIRASGSMVFVSGQIALDPTSGELVGDHDVGKQTEQVMENLQAVLTAAGVGWSEVVKTT' A
#
# COMPACT_ATOMS: atom_id res chain seq x y z
N MET A 1 19.91 -13.65 5.33
CA MET A 1 18.46 -13.57 5.09
C MET A 1 18.17 -12.26 4.37
N THR A 2 17.71 -12.32 3.12
CA THR A 2 17.60 -11.13 2.27
C THR A 2 16.15 -10.70 2.20
N ARG A 3 15.84 -9.51 2.75
CA ARG A 3 14.55 -8.85 2.55
C ARG A 3 14.70 -7.79 1.47
N LYS A 4 13.67 -7.59 0.64
CA LYS A 4 13.60 -6.45 -0.27
C LYS A 4 12.54 -5.48 0.23
N ILE A 5 12.94 -4.23 0.48
CA ILE A 5 12.03 -3.13 0.79
C ILE A 5 11.34 -2.70 -0.51
N ILE A 6 10.02 -2.57 -0.47
CA ILE A 6 9.21 -2.03 -1.57
C ILE A 6 8.78 -0.62 -1.19
N ARG A 7 9.04 0.32 -2.09
CA ARG A 7 8.66 1.73 -1.97
C ARG A 7 8.14 2.24 -3.31
N THR A 8 7.17 3.15 -3.24
CA THR A 8 6.60 3.87 -4.38
C THR A 8 6.11 5.24 -3.92
N ASP A 9 6.28 6.23 -4.79
CA ASP A 9 5.78 7.59 -4.58
C ASP A 9 4.30 7.71 -5.02
N GLN A 10 3.69 6.62 -5.49
CA GLN A 10 2.28 6.53 -5.89
C GLN A 10 1.37 6.01 -4.77
N ALA A 11 1.92 5.86 -3.56
CA ALA A 11 1.17 5.55 -2.35
C ALA A 11 1.73 6.41 -1.21
N PRO A 12 0.95 6.70 -0.16
CA PRO A 12 1.38 7.55 0.94
C PRO A 12 2.70 7.08 1.56
N ALA A 13 3.57 8.03 1.85
CA ALA A 13 4.81 7.76 2.55
C ALA A 13 4.51 7.23 3.97
N PRO A 14 5.32 6.29 4.50
CA PRO A 14 5.17 5.83 5.87
C PRO A 14 5.25 6.99 6.89
N VAL A 15 4.24 7.11 7.76
CA VAL A 15 4.18 8.15 8.82
C VAL A 15 4.92 7.70 10.10
N GLY A 16 5.66 6.59 10.03
CA GLY A 16 6.38 6.01 11.16
C GLY A 16 7.43 4.99 10.73
N PRO A 17 8.02 4.23 11.68
CA PRO A 17 9.13 3.31 11.41
C PRO A 17 8.67 1.98 10.76
N TYR A 18 8.01 2.06 9.61
CA TYR A 18 7.57 0.92 8.81
C TYR A 18 7.86 1.15 7.30
N ASN A 19 7.63 0.13 6.48
CA ASN A 19 7.77 0.22 5.02
C ASN A 19 6.40 -0.07 4.38
N GLN A 20 6.10 0.50 3.21
CA GLN A 20 4.85 0.26 2.49
C GLN A 20 4.63 -1.24 2.21
N ALA A 21 5.69 -1.95 1.78
CA ALA A 21 5.70 -3.39 1.76
C ALA A 21 7.12 -3.96 1.91
N ILE A 22 7.20 -5.23 2.32
CA ILE A 22 8.45 -6.00 2.38
C ILE A 22 8.22 -7.32 1.65
N ARG A 23 9.11 -7.65 0.71
CA ARG A 23 9.23 -9.00 0.18
C ARG A 23 10.18 -9.79 1.06
N ALA A 24 9.65 -10.81 1.73
CA ALA A 24 10.44 -11.75 2.52
C ALA A 24 11.19 -12.73 1.60
N SER A 25 12.15 -13.48 2.15
CA SER A 25 12.79 -14.57 1.40
C SER A 25 11.71 -15.54 0.89
N GLY A 26 11.65 -15.78 -0.42
CA GLY A 26 10.60 -16.56 -1.08
C GLY A 26 9.67 -15.70 -1.94
N SER A 27 8.39 -16.06 -2.02
CA SER A 27 7.39 -15.39 -2.86
C SER A 27 6.45 -14.45 -2.11
N MET A 28 6.45 -14.46 -0.78
CA MET A 28 5.51 -13.66 0.03
C MET A 28 5.88 -12.17 0.07
N VAL A 29 4.86 -11.33 -0.15
CA VAL A 29 4.92 -9.88 0.04
C VAL A 29 3.98 -9.52 1.19
N PHE A 30 4.52 -8.84 2.20
CA PHE A 30 3.74 -8.30 3.30
C PHE A 30 3.52 -6.81 3.05
N VAL A 31 2.26 -6.42 2.91
CA VAL A 31 1.83 -5.04 2.65
C VAL A 31 1.35 -4.43 3.96
N SER A 32 1.82 -3.23 4.30
CA SER A 32 1.32 -2.48 5.45
C SER A 32 -0.11 -2.01 5.21
N GLY A 33 -0.85 -1.73 6.29
CA GLY A 33 -2.17 -1.13 6.18
C GLY A 33 -2.11 0.17 5.36
N GLN A 34 -3.02 0.29 4.40
CA GLN A 34 -3.17 1.50 3.59
C GLN A 34 -4.32 2.33 4.14
N ILE A 35 -4.17 3.66 4.04
CA ILE A 35 -5.14 4.65 4.49
C ILE A 35 -5.51 5.58 3.33
N ALA A 36 -6.62 6.30 3.47
CA ALA A 36 -7.19 7.16 2.45
C ALA A 36 -6.46 8.51 2.28
N LEU A 37 -5.13 8.52 2.35
CA LEU A 37 -4.35 9.71 2.06
C LEU A 37 -4.03 9.78 0.57
N ASP A 38 -4.11 10.97 0.00
CA ASP A 38 -3.56 11.25 -1.32
C ASP A 38 -2.02 11.18 -1.25
N PRO A 39 -1.36 10.44 -2.15
CA PRO A 39 0.10 10.26 -2.11
C PRO A 39 0.88 11.54 -2.44
N THR A 40 0.25 12.52 -3.10
CA THR A 40 0.88 13.78 -3.51
C THR A 40 0.73 14.86 -2.44
N SER A 41 -0.49 15.08 -1.93
CA SER A 41 -0.77 16.10 -0.92
C SER A 41 -0.56 15.62 0.51
N GLY A 42 -0.69 14.31 0.76
CA GLY A 42 -0.69 13.75 2.11
C GLY A 42 -1.97 14.02 2.90
N GLU A 43 -3.01 14.56 2.25
CA GLU A 43 -4.30 14.89 2.87
C GLU A 43 -5.30 13.74 2.77
N LEU A 44 -6.27 13.71 3.70
CA LEU A 44 -7.35 12.72 3.70
C LEU A 44 -8.31 12.98 2.54
N VAL A 45 -8.45 11.98 1.67
CA VAL A 45 -9.43 11.98 0.57
C VAL A 45 -10.79 11.53 1.10
N GLY A 46 -11.85 12.25 0.70
CA GLY A 46 -13.22 11.88 1.05
C GLY A 46 -13.52 12.07 2.54
N ASP A 47 -13.23 13.24 3.09
CA ASP A 47 -13.65 13.55 4.46
C ASP A 47 -15.16 13.31 4.64
N HIS A 48 -15.51 12.59 5.71
CA HIS A 48 -16.85 12.09 5.98
C HIS A 48 -17.50 11.18 4.89
N ASP A 49 -16.73 10.65 3.94
CA ASP A 49 -17.19 9.74 2.87
C ASP A 49 -16.37 8.44 2.86
N VAL A 50 -16.92 7.39 3.48
CA VAL A 50 -16.25 6.08 3.56
C VAL A 50 -16.08 5.42 2.18
N GLY A 51 -16.94 5.73 1.21
CA GLY A 51 -16.85 5.17 -0.14
C GLY A 51 -15.60 5.69 -0.84
N LYS A 52 -15.44 7.02 -0.87
CA LYS A 52 -14.25 7.68 -1.43
C LYS A 52 -12.97 7.31 -0.69
N GLN A 53 -13.04 7.19 0.64
CA GLN A 53 -11.89 6.74 1.43
C GLN A 53 -11.48 5.31 1.03
N THR A 54 -12.46 4.43 0.84
CA THR A 54 -12.21 3.04 0.42
C THR A 54 -11.59 3.01 -0.97
N GLU A 55 -12.11 3.78 -1.92
CA GLU A 55 -11.53 3.91 -3.27
C GLU A 55 -10.05 4.33 -3.19
N GLN A 56 -9.73 5.38 -2.42
CA GLN A 56 -8.35 5.83 -2.26
C GLN A 56 -7.45 4.77 -1.62
N VAL A 57 -7.94 4.03 -0.62
CA VAL A 57 -7.20 2.91 0.00
C VAL A 57 -6.89 1.84 -1.03
N MET A 58 -7.84 1.50 -1.90
CA MET A 58 -7.67 0.49 -2.95
C MET A 58 -6.68 0.95 -4.03
N GLU A 59 -6.69 2.24 -4.41
CA GLU A 59 -5.70 2.83 -5.31
C GLU A 59 -4.29 2.78 -4.71
N ASN A 60 -4.16 3.14 -3.42
CA ASN A 60 -2.89 3.07 -2.70
C ASN A 60 -2.36 1.63 -2.62
N LEU A 61 -3.23 0.65 -2.34
CA LEU A 61 -2.88 -0.78 -2.38
C LEU A 61 -2.41 -1.21 -3.77
N GLN A 62 -3.13 -0.83 -4.83
CA GLN A 62 -2.75 -1.13 -6.21
C GLN A 62 -1.35 -0.61 -6.52
N ALA A 63 -1.03 0.63 -6.13
CA ALA A 63 0.28 1.22 -6.34
C ALA A 63 1.40 0.42 -5.63
N VAL A 64 1.17 -0.02 -4.38
CA VAL A 64 2.14 -0.83 -3.64
C VAL A 64 2.31 -2.22 -4.26
N LEU A 65 1.23 -2.87 -4.69
CA LEU A 65 1.27 -4.16 -5.38
C LEU A 65 2.06 -4.07 -6.70
N THR A 66 1.77 -3.04 -7.51
CA THR A 66 2.49 -2.78 -8.76
C THR A 66 3.98 -2.56 -8.52
N ALA A 67 4.36 -1.78 -7.50
CA ALA A 67 5.75 -1.57 -7.13
C ALA A 67 6.44 -2.85 -6.62
N ALA A 68 5.68 -3.77 -6.03
CA ALA A 68 6.14 -5.10 -5.67
C ALA A 68 6.24 -6.05 -6.87
N GLY A 69 5.72 -5.68 -8.05
CA GLY A 69 5.69 -6.52 -9.25
C GLY A 69 4.65 -7.64 -9.19
N VAL A 70 3.55 -7.42 -8.45
CA VAL A 70 2.42 -8.37 -8.29
C VAL A 70 1.09 -7.65 -8.56
N GLY A 71 0.02 -8.42 -8.74
CA GLY A 71 -1.34 -7.91 -8.97
C GLY A 71 -2.38 -8.39 -7.96
N TRP A 72 -3.62 -7.89 -8.08
CA TRP A 72 -4.74 -8.28 -7.22
C TRP A 72 -5.02 -9.79 -7.20
N SER A 73 -4.81 -10.48 -8.32
CA SER A 73 -5.00 -11.93 -8.43
C SER A 73 -4.04 -12.74 -7.53
N GLU A 74 -2.97 -12.12 -7.04
CA GLU A 74 -1.99 -12.74 -6.14
C GLU A 74 -2.24 -12.40 -4.66
N VAL A 75 -3.28 -11.61 -4.36
CA VAL A 75 -3.68 -11.32 -2.98
C VAL A 75 -4.41 -12.53 -2.41
N VAL A 76 -3.80 -13.16 -1.40
CA VAL A 76 -4.34 -14.36 -0.76
C VAL A 76 -5.02 -14.10 0.59
N LYS A 77 -4.85 -12.91 1.17
CA LYS A 77 -5.41 -12.50 2.48
C LYS A 77 -5.42 -10.98 2.63
N THR A 78 -6.51 -10.44 3.19
CA THR A 78 -6.68 -9.03 3.61
C THR A 78 -7.27 -8.96 5.02
N THR A 79 -7.09 -7.84 5.73
CA THR A 79 -7.63 -7.60 7.08
C THR A 79 -8.42 -6.30 7.08
#